data_AF-A0A1E3ZW44-F1
#
_entry.id   AF-A0A1E3ZW44-F1
#
_cell.length_a   1.000
_cell.length_b   1.000
_cell.length_c   1.000
_cell.angle_alpha   90.00
_cell.angle_beta   90.00
_cell.angle_gamma   90.00
#
_symmetry.space_group_name_H-M   'P 1'
#
loop_
_entity.id
_entity.type
_entity.pdbx_description
1 polymer ?
#
loop_
_entity_poly.entity_id
_entity_poly.type
_entity_poly.pdbx_seq_one_letter_code
_entity_poly.pdbx_strand_id
1 'polypeptide(L)'
;MRKWTFLIVFLAILVGILYYVSFGSYSEGRRAGFVLKMSKKGYVFKTYEGELRIGGLYDGEGVMNATEWAFSVSAKNKEAIRKLEEAIATGQRASLTFEEKFFVLPWNGDTKFFITDVEVLRSTPGMLPYQNTPVVPGQPEDTAPRQAPADTSVIEL
;
A
#
# COMPACT_ATOMS: atom_id res chain seq x y z
N MET A 1 4.42 36.87 41.29
CA MET A 1 4.15 35.41 41.29
C MET A 1 2.98 35.00 40.40
N ARG A 2 1.76 35.57 40.54
CA ARG A 2 0.58 35.19 39.72
C ARG A 2 0.79 35.28 38.19
N LYS A 3 1.53 36.29 37.72
CA LYS A 3 1.84 36.50 36.29
C LYS A 3 2.62 35.33 35.67
N TRP A 4 3.51 34.71 36.47
CA TRP A 4 4.30 33.56 36.04
C TRP A 4 3.46 32.27 36.06
N THR A 5 2.53 32.13 37.01
CA THR A 5 1.58 31.03 37.02
C THR A 5 0.72 31.02 35.74
N PHE A 6 0.19 32.18 35.32
CA PHE A 6 -0.56 32.26 34.06
C PHE A 6 0.31 31.95 32.83
N LEU A 7 1.57 32.41 32.81
CA LEU A 7 2.50 32.11 31.72
C LEU A 7 2.86 30.62 31.65
N ILE A 8 3.08 29.98 32.80
CA ILE A 8 3.35 28.53 32.89
C ILE A 8 2.13 27.73 32.43
N VAL A 9 0.92 28.10 32.87
CA VAL A 9 -0.32 27.44 32.44
C VAL A 9 -0.55 27.63 30.95
N PHE A 10 -0.36 28.83 30.42
CA PHE A 10 -0.45 29.09 28.98
C PHE A 10 0.55 28.25 28.18
N LEU A 11 1.81 28.18 28.64
CA LEU A 11 2.83 27.38 27.98
C LEU A 11 2.52 25.88 28.06
N ALA A 12 2.01 25.40 29.19
CA ALA A 12 1.59 24.00 29.34
C ALA A 12 0.45 23.64 28.37
N ILE A 13 -0.55 24.52 28.21
CA ILE A 13 -1.64 24.34 27.25
C ILE A 13 -1.08 24.34 25.81
N LEU A 14 -0.21 25.28 25.48
CA LEU A 14 0.40 25.37 24.15
C LEU A 14 1.20 24.10 23.80
N VAL A 15 2.00 23.61 24.74
CA VAL A 15 2.74 22.35 24.60
C VAL A 15 1.80 21.16 24.46
N GLY A 16 0.71 21.12 25.23
CA GLY A 16 -0.31 20.07 25.12
C GLY A 16 -0.97 20.03 23.75
N ILE A 17 -1.33 21.20 23.19
CA ILE A 17 -1.90 21.31 21.84
C ILE A 17 -0.87 20.88 20.79
N LEU A 18 0.37 21.38 20.87
CA LEU A 18 1.46 21.01 19.96
C LEU A 18 1.72 19.50 19.99
N TYR A 19 1.66 18.88 21.18
CA TYR A 19 1.80 17.44 21.34
C TYR A 19 0.65 16.70 20.64
N TYR A 20 -0.60 17.06 20.94
CA TYR A 20 -1.77 16.41 20.34
C TYR A 20 -1.75 16.51 18.80
N VAL A 21 -1.44 17.69 18.28
CA VAL A 21 -1.37 17.94 16.83
C VAL A 21 -0.21 17.18 16.17
N SER A 22 0.91 17.02 16.87
CA SER A 22 2.09 16.32 16.32
C SER A 22 1.94 14.80 16.28
N PHE A 23 1.19 14.22 17.22
CA PHE A 23 1.06 12.76 17.37
C PHE A 23 -0.30 12.21 16.95
N GLY A 24 -1.34 13.03 16.91
CA GLY A 24 -2.68 12.64 16.50
C GLY A 24 -2.74 12.20 15.03
N SER A 25 -3.54 11.17 14.77
CA SER A 25 -4.01 10.81 13.43
C SER A 25 -5.34 11.50 13.13
N TYR A 26 -5.48 11.99 11.91
CA TYR A 26 -6.72 12.54 11.37
C TYR A 26 -7.63 11.44 10.84
N SER A 27 -7.06 10.51 10.06
CA SER A 27 -7.80 9.42 9.44
C SER A 27 -6.96 8.16 9.37
N GLU A 28 -7.62 7.01 9.21
CA GLU A 28 -6.99 5.71 8.97
C GLU A 28 -7.63 5.07 7.76
N GLY A 29 -6.86 4.32 6.97
CA GLY A 29 -7.39 3.68 5.78
C GLY A 29 -6.46 2.63 5.19
N ARG A 30 -6.90 2.00 4.11
CA ARG A 30 -6.14 0.97 3.39
C ARG A 30 -6.17 1.23 1.89
N ARG A 31 -5.03 1.04 1.21
CA ARG A 31 -4.89 1.18 -0.24
C ARG A 31 -4.07 0.01 -0.79
N ALA A 32 -4.49 -0.56 -1.91
CA ALA A 32 -3.80 -1.70 -2.52
C ALA A 32 -3.33 -1.40 -3.95
N GLY A 33 -2.06 -1.68 -4.22
CA GLY A 33 -1.41 -1.32 -5.48
C GLY A 33 -0.02 -1.95 -5.62
N PHE A 34 0.73 -1.50 -6.61
CA PHE A 34 2.12 -1.91 -6.81
C PHE A 34 3.05 -0.84 -6.28
N VAL A 35 4.02 -1.24 -5.46
CA VAL A 35 5.02 -0.31 -4.94
C VAL A 35 6.08 -0.15 -6.03
N LEU A 36 6.21 1.07 -6.57
CA LEU A 36 7.15 1.35 -7.67
C LEU A 36 8.54 1.69 -7.16
N LYS A 37 8.58 2.45 -6.06
CA LYS A 37 9.80 3.08 -5.57
C LYS A 37 9.74 3.22 -4.08
N MET A 38 10.92 3.14 -3.46
CA MET A 38 11.15 3.53 -2.09
C MET A 38 12.50 4.23 -1.97
N SER A 39 12.56 5.34 -1.24
CA SER A 39 13.79 6.09 -1.02
C SER A 39 13.88 6.56 0.42
N LYS A 40 15.08 6.53 1.00
CA LYS A 40 15.31 7.02 2.36
C LYS A 40 15.68 8.51 2.32
N LYS A 41 14.84 9.37 2.88
CA LYS A 41 15.00 10.84 2.86
C LYS A 41 15.00 11.41 4.27
N GLY A 42 15.38 12.69 4.39
CA GLY A 42 15.40 13.44 5.65
C GLY A 42 16.80 13.85 6.12
N TYR A 43 16.87 14.99 6.82
CA TYR A 43 18.12 15.58 7.32
C TYR A 43 18.52 15.01 8.68
N VAL A 44 17.70 15.24 9.71
CA VAL A 44 17.94 14.78 11.09
C VAL A 44 17.18 13.49 11.37
N PHE A 45 15.89 13.46 11.03
CA PHE A 45 15.04 12.28 11.14
C PHE A 45 14.85 11.69 9.75
N LYS A 46 15.38 10.48 9.53
CA LYS A 46 15.25 9.78 8.26
C LYS A 46 13.95 8.98 8.21
N THR A 47 13.22 9.11 7.12
CA THR A 47 12.00 8.34 6.79
C THR A 47 12.18 7.64 5.45
N TYR A 48 11.36 6.63 5.21
CA TYR A 48 11.31 5.94 3.91
C TYR A 48 10.10 6.45 3.16
N GLU A 49 10.32 7.07 2.01
CA GLU A 49 9.29 7.65 1.17
C GLU A 49 9.09 6.74 -0.04
N GLY A 50 7.85 6.32 -0.27
CA GLY A 50 7.50 5.39 -1.34
C GLY A 50 6.34 5.89 -2.21
N GLU A 51 6.23 5.29 -3.38
CA GLU A 51 5.17 5.56 -4.36
C GLU A 51 4.41 4.28 -4.66
N LEU A 52 3.10 4.31 -4.41
CA LEU A 52 2.17 3.22 -4.70
C LEU A 52 1.41 3.55 -5.98
N ARG A 53 1.49 2.67 -6.97
CA ARG A 53 0.64 2.73 -8.16
C ARG A 53 -0.66 1.98 -7.89
N ILE A 54 -1.74 2.73 -7.81
CA ILE A 54 -3.10 2.21 -7.67
C ILE A 54 -3.65 2.05 -9.10
N GLY A 55 -4.19 0.86 -9.40
CA GLY A 55 -4.68 0.52 -10.74
C GLY A 55 -5.65 1.57 -11.31
N GLY A 56 -5.75 1.63 -12.64
CA GLY A 56 -6.63 2.56 -13.33
C GLY A 56 -8.01 1.99 -13.60
N LEU A 57 -9.03 2.86 -13.51
CA LEU A 57 -10.36 2.56 -14.05
C LEU A 57 -10.28 2.57 -15.58
N TYR A 58 -10.92 1.60 -16.22
CA TYR A 58 -11.16 1.63 -17.66
C TYR A 58 -12.30 2.62 -17.91
N ASP A 59 -12.01 3.74 -18.58
CA ASP A 59 -13.00 4.77 -18.93
C ASP A 59 -13.71 4.50 -20.27
N GLY A 60 -13.46 3.35 -20.91
CA GLY A 60 -14.03 2.99 -22.21
C GLY A 60 -13.32 3.65 -23.42
N GLU A 61 -12.50 4.68 -23.20
CA GLU A 61 -11.73 5.38 -24.26
C GLU A 61 -10.29 4.86 -24.40
N GLY A 62 -9.95 3.78 -23.69
CA GLY A 62 -8.67 3.09 -23.81
C GLY A 62 -7.52 3.70 -23.01
N VAL A 63 -7.78 4.73 -22.19
CA VAL A 63 -6.76 5.33 -21.32
C VAL A 63 -6.83 4.69 -19.94
N MET A 64 -5.87 3.81 -19.64
CA MET A 64 -5.70 3.29 -18.29
C MET A 64 -5.05 4.35 -17.38
N ASN A 65 -5.87 5.13 -16.69
CA ASN A 65 -5.41 6.16 -15.76
C ASN A 65 -4.98 5.54 -14.41
N ALA A 66 -3.75 5.06 -14.32
CA ALA A 66 -3.19 4.59 -13.05
C ALA A 66 -2.86 5.80 -12.14
N THR A 67 -3.34 5.78 -10.90
CA THR A 67 -3.07 6.86 -9.95
C THR A 67 -1.83 6.52 -9.12
N GLU A 68 -0.85 7.43 -9.10
CA GLU A 68 0.30 7.33 -8.21
C GLU A 68 -0.02 7.99 -6.87
N TRP A 69 0.33 7.30 -5.78
CA TRP A 69 0.10 7.77 -4.42
C TRP A 69 1.37 7.69 -3.60
N ALA A 70 1.88 8.85 -3.17
CA ALA A 70 3.03 8.94 -2.30
C ALA A 70 2.67 8.66 -0.84
N PHE A 71 3.54 7.94 -0.15
CA PHE A 71 3.40 7.60 1.26
C PHE A 71 4.76 7.66 1.98
N SER A 72 4.70 7.81 3.30
CA SER A 72 5.87 7.82 4.18
C SER A 72 5.82 6.63 5.13
N VAL A 73 6.99 6.08 5.46
CA VAL A 73 7.16 5.00 6.45
C VAL A 73 8.18 5.47 7.46
N SER A 74 7.84 5.33 8.74
CA SER A 74 8.78 5.64 9.82
C SER A 74 9.95 4.65 9.78
N ALA A 75 11.19 5.15 9.89
CA ALA A 75 12.38 4.28 9.98
C ALA A 75 12.37 3.33 11.19
N LYS A 76 11.47 3.56 12.16
CA LYS A 76 11.26 2.67 13.31
C LYS A 76 10.48 1.40 12.90
N ASN A 77 9.64 1.47 11.88
CA ASN A 77 8.82 0.35 11.41
C ASN A 77 9.60 -0.52 10.41
N LYS A 78 10.56 -1.29 10.93
CA LYS A 78 11.41 -2.18 10.12
C LYS A 78 10.62 -3.27 9.40
N GLU A 79 9.50 -3.71 9.98
CA GLU A 79 8.67 -4.76 9.41
C GLU A 79 7.97 -4.28 8.12
N ALA A 80 7.32 -3.12 8.16
CA ALA A 80 6.68 -2.52 7.00
C ALA A 80 7.70 -2.27 5.87
N ILE A 81 8.89 -1.74 6.21
CA ILE A 81 9.97 -1.51 5.25
C ILE A 81 10.38 -2.82 4.57
N ARG A 82 10.62 -3.89 5.35
CA ARG A 82 11.01 -5.20 4.79
C ARG A 82 9.95 -5.76 3.84
N LYS A 83 8.66 -5.69 4.22
CA LYS A 83 7.56 -6.17 3.39
C LYS A 83 7.40 -5.34 2.10
N LEU A 84 7.63 -4.04 2.17
CA LEU A 84 7.65 -3.16 0.99
C LEU A 84 8.81 -3.51 0.06
N GLU A 85 10.01 -3.72 0.59
CA GLU A 85 11.17 -4.16 -0.21
C GLU A 85 10.92 -5.52 -0.86
N GLU A 86 10.33 -6.48 -0.13
CA GLU A 86 9.91 -7.78 -0.68
C GLU A 86 8.88 -7.61 -1.81
N ALA A 87 7.87 -6.75 -1.62
CA ALA A 87 6.87 -6.47 -2.65
C ALA A 87 7.48 -5.85 -3.91
N ILE A 88 8.44 -4.93 -3.77
CA ILE A 88 9.17 -4.33 -4.89
C ILE A 88 10.01 -5.40 -5.60
N ALA A 89 10.77 -6.21 -4.84
CA ALA A 89 11.68 -7.22 -5.41
C ALA A 89 10.94 -8.34 -6.15
N THR A 90 9.76 -8.72 -5.66
CA THR A 90 8.91 -9.77 -6.25
C THR A 90 7.94 -9.24 -7.30
N GLY A 91 7.78 -7.92 -7.41
CA GLY A 91 6.76 -7.29 -8.25
C GLY A 91 5.32 -7.60 -7.82
N GLN A 92 5.12 -8.02 -6.56
CA GLN A 92 3.81 -8.39 -6.05
C GLN A 92 2.98 -7.17 -5.64
N ARG A 93 1.66 -7.32 -5.70
CA ARG A 93 0.73 -6.30 -5.24
C ARG A 93 0.76 -6.23 -3.71
N ALA A 94 0.81 -5.04 -3.14
CA ALA A 94 0.80 -4.84 -1.70
C ALA A 94 -0.44 -4.05 -1.28
N SER A 95 -0.99 -4.42 -0.12
CA SER A 95 -2.06 -3.71 0.58
C SER A 95 -1.42 -2.94 1.75
N LEU A 96 -1.50 -1.61 1.70
CA LEU A 96 -0.90 -0.71 2.67
C LEU A 96 -1.99 -0.14 3.59
N THR A 97 -1.84 -0.34 4.89
CA THR A 97 -2.63 0.34 5.92
C THR A 97 -1.89 1.62 6.32
N PHE A 98 -2.58 2.74 6.34
CA PHE A 98 -1.99 4.04 6.62
C PHE A 98 -2.80 4.83 7.65
N GLU A 99 -2.08 5.66 8.41
CA GLU A 99 -2.62 6.74 9.22
C GLU A 99 -2.30 8.08 8.55
N GLU A 100 -3.31 8.91 8.32
CA GLU A 100 -3.14 10.29 7.90
C GLU A 100 -2.87 11.17 9.11
N LYS A 101 -1.75 11.89 9.13
CA LYS A 101 -1.44 12.89 10.16
C LYS A 101 -2.04 14.25 9.79
N PHE A 102 -2.33 15.07 10.80
CA PHE A 102 -2.89 16.41 10.60
C PHE A 102 -1.96 17.34 9.82
N PHE A 103 -0.65 17.24 10.06
CA PHE A 103 0.36 18.11 9.44
C PHE A 103 1.60 17.30 9.03
N VAL A 104 2.24 17.75 7.94
CA VAL A 104 3.56 17.29 7.55
C VAL A 104 4.58 18.17 8.28
N LEU A 105 5.28 17.58 9.24
CA LEU A 105 6.28 18.27 10.05
C LEU A 105 7.67 17.84 9.56
N PRO A 106 8.71 18.69 9.69
CA PRO A 106 10.04 18.38 9.14
C PRO A 106 10.73 17.16 9.78
N TRP A 107 10.19 16.64 10.89
CA TRP A 107 10.62 15.39 11.52
C TRP A 107 9.70 14.18 11.23
N ASN A 108 8.54 14.41 10.61
CA ASN A 108 7.52 13.41 10.28
C ASN A 108 7.34 13.31 8.75
N GLY A 109 8.41 12.98 8.03
CA GLY A 109 8.39 12.55 6.63
C GLY A 109 7.99 13.61 5.59
N ASP A 110 7.93 13.19 4.33
CA ASP A 110 7.57 14.07 3.21
C ASP A 110 6.05 14.14 2.97
N THR A 111 5.29 13.18 3.49
CA THR A 111 3.84 13.08 3.28
C THR A 111 3.08 12.98 4.60
N LYS A 112 1.77 13.25 4.54
CA LYS A 112 0.87 13.06 5.68
C LYS A 112 0.46 11.60 5.89
N PHE A 113 0.75 10.71 4.95
CA PHE A 113 0.25 9.34 4.97
C PHE A 113 1.34 8.39 5.49
N PHE A 114 1.22 8.00 6.75
CA PHE A 114 2.17 7.12 7.41
C PHE A 114 1.71 5.67 7.35
N ILE A 115 2.52 4.81 6.75
CA ILE A 115 2.21 3.38 6.67
C ILE A 115 2.46 2.73 8.03
N THR A 116 1.44 2.06 8.54
CA THR A 116 1.46 1.34 9.81
C THR A 116 1.64 -0.16 9.60
N ASP A 117 0.95 -0.72 8.60
CA ASP A 117 1.02 -2.12 8.26
C ASP A 117 1.04 -2.35 6.75
N VAL A 118 1.68 -3.45 6.34
CA VAL A 118 1.87 -3.84 4.95
C VAL A 118 1.53 -5.32 4.83
N GLU A 119 0.71 -5.65 3.85
CA GLU A 119 0.38 -7.02 3.50
C GLU A 119 0.71 -7.27 2.03
N VAL A 120 1.60 -8.21 1.78
CA VAL A 120 1.97 -8.61 0.42
C VAL A 120 0.93 -9.62 -0.07
N LEU A 121 0.19 -9.25 -1.12
CA LEU A 121 -0.83 -10.08 -1.72
C LEU A 121 -0.13 -11.09 -2.64
N ARG A 122 0.13 -12.28 -2.13
CA ARG A 122 0.60 -13.39 -2.97
C ARG A 122 -0.52 -13.79 -3.90
N SER A 123 -0.24 -13.85 -5.20
CA SER A 123 -1.11 -14.53 -6.15
C SER A 123 -1.12 -16.01 -5.76
N THR A 124 -2.26 -16.49 -5.25
CA THR A 124 -2.46 -17.92 -5.01
C THR A 124 -2.27 -18.64 -6.36
N PRO A 125 -1.31 -19.58 -6.49
CA PRO A 125 -1.14 -20.35 -7.72
C PRO A 125 -2.47 -21.05 -8.03
N GLY A 126 -3.09 -20.69 -9.17
CA GLY A 126 -4.40 -21.21 -9.59
C GLY A 126 -5.55 -20.21 -9.53
N MET A 127 -5.41 -19.05 -8.87
CA MET A 127 -6.29 -17.90 -9.10
C MET A 127 -5.63 -16.99 -10.11
N LEU A 128 -6.10 -17.01 -11.35
CA LEU A 128 -5.80 -15.94 -12.28
C LEU A 128 -6.24 -14.62 -11.63
N PRO A 129 -5.46 -13.53 -11.73
CA PRO A 129 -5.99 -12.22 -11.37
C PRO A 129 -7.33 -12.05 -12.09
N TYR A 130 -8.37 -11.54 -11.41
CA TYR A 130 -9.66 -11.27 -12.04
C TYR A 130 -9.41 -10.31 -13.20
N GLN A 131 -9.19 -10.88 -14.37
CA GLN A 131 -9.10 -10.17 -15.60
C GLN A 131 -10.55 -9.86 -15.92
N ASN A 132 -10.92 -8.58 -15.90
CA ASN A 132 -12.14 -8.13 -16.55
C ASN A 132 -11.96 -8.38 -18.06
N THR A 133 -11.91 -9.63 -18.50
CA THR A 133 -12.28 -9.96 -19.87
C THR A 133 -13.74 -9.55 -19.98
N PRO A 134 -14.08 -8.63 -20.89
CA PRO A 134 -15.48 -8.44 -21.26
C PRO A 134 -16.02 -9.83 -21.58
N VAL A 135 -17.06 -10.27 -20.86
CA VAL A 135 -17.78 -11.48 -21.25
C VAL A 135 -18.35 -11.16 -22.62
N VAL A 136 -17.71 -11.65 -23.69
CA VAL A 136 -18.23 -11.52 -25.04
C VAL A 136 -19.51 -12.37 -25.07
N PRO A 137 -20.71 -11.76 -25.16
CA PRO A 137 -21.94 -12.54 -25.13
C PRO A 137 -21.98 -13.41 -26.39
N GLY A 138 -21.92 -14.74 -26.22
CA GLY A 138 -22.07 -15.70 -27.33
C GLY A 138 -20.92 -16.69 -27.55
N GLN A 139 -19.87 -16.73 -26.72
CA GLN A 139 -18.95 -17.88 -26.75
C GLN A 139 -19.58 -19.07 -25.99
N PRO A 140 -19.81 -20.22 -26.64
CA PRO A 140 -20.26 -21.42 -25.93
C PRO A 140 -19.18 -21.85 -24.93
N GLU A 141 -19.59 -22.07 -23.68
CA GLU A 141 -18.76 -22.67 -22.64
C GLU A 141 -18.33 -24.07 -23.12
N ASP A 142 -17.05 -24.22 -23.45
CA ASP A 142 -16.46 -25.51 -23.84
C ASP A 142 -16.43 -26.43 -22.60
N THR A 143 -17.56 -27.11 -22.38
CA THR A 143 -17.84 -28.02 -21.25
C THR A 143 -17.52 -29.48 -21.58
N ALA A 144 -16.69 -29.74 -22.58
CA ALA A 144 -16.24 -31.09 -22.87
C ALA A 144 -15.20 -31.56 -21.83
N PRO A 145 -15.40 -32.72 -21.16
CA PRO A 145 -14.37 -33.29 -20.29
C PRO A 145 -13.13 -33.63 -21.13
N ARG A 146 -11.99 -33.06 -20.76
CA ARG A 146 -10.68 -33.40 -21.34
C ARG A 146 -10.43 -34.89 -21.08
N GLN A 147 -10.59 -35.74 -22.10
CA GLN A 147 -10.19 -37.14 -22.01
C GLN A 147 -8.67 -37.20 -21.79
N ALA A 148 -8.26 -37.93 -20.76
CA ALA A 148 -6.85 -38.11 -20.42
C ALA A 148 -6.12 -38.90 -21.51
N PRO A 149 -4.85 -38.58 -21.83
CA PRO A 149 -4.11 -39.34 -22.82
C PRO A 149 -3.57 -40.65 -22.24
N ALA A 150 -3.73 -41.69 -23.06
CA ALA A 150 -2.90 -42.88 -23.23
C ALA A 150 -2.98 -44.01 -22.19
N ASP A 151 -3.27 -45.21 -22.69
CA ASP A 151 -2.45 -46.38 -22.38
C ASP A 151 -2.39 -47.30 -23.61
N THR A 152 -1.33 -47.14 -24.42
CA THR A 152 -0.94 -48.17 -25.39
C THR A 152 0.25 -48.89 -24.79
N SER A 153 -0.03 -49.82 -23.89
CA SER A 153 0.88 -50.88 -23.54
C SER A 153 0.11 -52.20 -23.60
N VAL A 154 0.49 -53.05 -24.56
CA VAL A 154 0.67 -54.52 -24.46
C VAL A 154 0.82 -55.07 -25.89
N ILE A 155 2.04 -55.52 -26.16
CA ILE A 155 2.40 -56.53 -27.15
C ILE A 155 1.93 -57.88 -26.58
N GLU A 156 1.23 -58.71 -27.35
CA GLU A 156 1.52 -60.16 -27.43
C GLU A 156 0.74 -60.90 -28.54
N LEU A 157 1.52 -61.63 -29.35
CA LEU A 157 1.26 -62.78 -30.24
C LEU A 157 0.44 -62.58 -31.53
#